data_AF-G8SF21-F1
#
_entry.id   AF-G8SF21-F1
#
_cell.length_a   1.000
_cell.length_b   1.000
_cell.length_c   1.000
_cell.angle_alpha   90.00
_cell.angle_beta   90.00
_cell.angle_gamma   90.00
#
_symmetry.space_group_name_H-M   'P 1'
#
loop_
_entity.id
_entity.type
_entity.pdbx_description
1 polymer ?
#
loop_
_entity_poly.entity_id
_entity_poly.type
_entity_poly.pdbx_seq_one_letter_code
_entity_poly.pdbx_strand_id
1 'polypeptide(L)'
;MSQPTPDEVRVATDALRTESGTWNNQSDTTKALSAKTATLEFGRLEAGLFQMMVGPYNDVIHAVTARANEGVTAMKEIADTLHQAADTYEQEDRAGAHRIKNVY
;
A
#
# COMPACT_ATOMS: atom_id res chain seq x y z
N MET A 1 32.76 -4.59 -9.12
CA MET A 1 31.65 -3.67 -9.41
C MET A 1 32.03 -2.30 -8.87
N SER A 2 31.93 -1.24 -9.67
CA SER A 2 32.16 0.14 -9.21
C SER A 2 31.00 0.59 -8.30
N GLN A 3 31.26 1.55 -7.41
CA GLN A 3 30.19 2.16 -6.62
C GLN A 3 29.21 2.92 -7.54
N PRO A 4 27.89 2.89 -7.24
CA PRO A 4 26.90 3.67 -7.97
C PRO A 4 27.22 5.17 -7.91
N THR A 5 26.91 5.87 -8.99
CA THR A 5 26.99 7.34 -9.05
C THR A 5 25.79 7.98 -8.34
N PRO A 6 25.91 9.25 -7.88
CA PRO A 6 24.79 9.95 -7.24
C PRO A 6 23.55 10.05 -8.14
N ASP A 7 23.72 10.18 -9.46
CA ASP A 7 22.61 10.20 -10.40
C ASP A 7 21.89 8.85 -10.50
N GLU A 8 22.63 7.74 -10.46
CA GLU A 8 22.04 6.39 -10.43
C GLU A 8 21.27 6.15 -9.13
N VAL A 9 21.81 6.61 -7.98
CA VAL A 9 21.10 6.54 -6.69
C VAL A 9 19.81 7.35 -6.75
N ARG A 10 19.86 8.59 -7.27
CA ARG A 10 18.68 9.45 -7.41
C ARG A 10 17.60 8.78 -8.25
N VAL A 11 17.96 8.28 -9.44
CA VAL A 11 17.01 7.58 -10.34
C VAL A 11 16.37 6.38 -9.63
N ALA A 12 17.16 5.59 -8.90
CA ALA A 12 16.63 4.46 -8.14
C ALA A 12 15.68 4.91 -7.02
N THR A 13 16.03 5.94 -6.24
CA THR A 13 15.17 6.47 -5.18
C THR A 13 13.87 7.10 -5.71
N ASP A 14 13.92 7.77 -6.87
CA ASP A 14 12.74 8.33 -7.53
C ASP A 14 11.79 7.21 -7.99
N ALA A 15 12.33 6.10 -8.50
CA ALA A 15 11.55 4.93 -8.87
C ALA A 15 10.88 4.27 -7.64
N LEU A 16 11.61 4.11 -6.53
CA LEU A 16 11.07 3.58 -5.28
C LEU A 16 9.93 4.45 -4.73
N ARG A 17 10.08 5.77 -4.77
CA ARG A 17 9.05 6.72 -4.33
C ARG A 17 7.82 6.69 -5.23
N THR A 18 8.02 6.60 -6.53
CA THR A 18 6.92 6.46 -7.50
C THR A 18 6.13 5.18 -7.22
N GLU A 19 6.82 4.07 -7.02
CA GLU A 19 6.18 2.78 -6.75
C GLU A 19 5.46 2.78 -5.38
N SER A 20 6.06 3.35 -4.35
CA SER A 20 5.41 3.59 -3.04
C SER A 20 4.09 4.36 -3.20
N GLY A 21 4.10 5.43 -4.00
CA GLY A 21 2.90 6.19 -4.35
C GLY A 21 1.83 5.34 -5.03
N THR A 22 2.22 4.46 -5.97
CA THR A 22 1.31 3.51 -6.62
C THR A 22 0.64 2.58 -5.62
N TRP A 23 1.41 1.96 -4.72
CA TRP A 23 0.88 1.06 -3.68
C TRP A 23 -0.08 1.77 -2.73
N ASN A 24 0.23 3.01 -2.33
CA ASN A 24 -0.67 3.82 -1.51
C ASN A 24 -2.00 4.14 -2.23
N ASN A 25 -1.94 4.57 -3.50
CA ASN A 25 -3.14 4.86 -4.29
C ASN A 25 -4.03 3.62 -4.47
N GLN A 26 -3.42 2.45 -4.69
CA GLN A 26 -4.17 1.20 -4.79
C GLN A 26 -4.77 0.78 -3.46
N SER A 27 -4.05 0.96 -2.35
CA SER A 27 -4.58 0.75 -1.00
C SER A 27 -5.84 1.59 -0.75
N ASP A 28 -5.81 2.88 -1.09
CA ASP A 28 -6.97 3.76 -0.93
C ASP A 28 -8.15 3.35 -1.83
N THR A 29 -7.87 2.91 -3.06
CA THR A 29 -8.89 2.39 -3.98
C THR A 29 -9.53 1.12 -3.45
N THR A 30 -8.74 0.15 -2.96
CA THR A 30 -9.24 -1.08 -2.35
C THR A 30 -10.02 -0.80 -1.07
N LYS A 31 -9.59 0.16 -0.26
CA LYS A 31 -10.31 0.59 0.94
C LYS A 31 -11.69 1.16 0.59
N ALA A 32 -11.77 1.99 -0.45
CA ALA A 32 -13.04 2.52 -0.93
C ALA A 32 -13.97 1.41 -1.46
N LEU A 33 -13.42 0.39 -2.13
CA LEU A 33 -14.19 -0.78 -2.56
C LEU A 33 -14.72 -1.58 -1.37
N SER A 34 -13.87 -1.87 -0.37
CA SER A 34 -14.24 -2.54 0.88
C SER A 34 -15.42 -1.84 1.56
N ALA A 35 -15.36 -0.50 1.69
CA ALA A 35 -16.43 0.29 2.27
C ALA A 35 -17.74 0.20 1.46
N LYS A 36 -17.68 0.19 0.12
CA LYS A 36 -18.86 -0.02 -0.73
C LYS A 36 -19.43 -1.43 -0.58
N THR A 37 -18.58 -2.45 -0.51
CA THR A 37 -19.01 -3.84 -0.34
C THR A 37 -19.74 -4.02 1.00
N ALA A 38 -19.24 -3.43 2.09
CA ALA A 38 -19.91 -3.45 3.37
C ALA A 38 -21.33 -2.84 3.33
N THR A 39 -21.57 -1.83 2.48
CA THR A 39 -22.91 -1.23 2.33
C THR A 39 -23.92 -2.12 1.60
N LEU A 40 -23.48 -3.24 1.03
CA LEU A 40 -24.38 -4.20 0.40
C LEU A 40 -25.06 -5.11 1.42
N GLU A 41 -24.61 -5.12 2.68
CA GLU A 41 -25.26 -5.90 3.73
C GLU A 41 -26.73 -5.48 3.85
N PHE A 42 -27.61 -6.47 3.89
CA PHE A 42 -29.02 -6.21 4.11
C PHE A 42 -29.57 -7.07 5.24
N GLY A 43 -30.53 -6.50 5.94
CA GLY A 43 -31.24 -7.12 7.03
C GLY A 43 -32.37 -8.02 6.56
N ARG A 44 -32.86 -8.83 7.49
CA ARG A 44 -34.03 -9.69 7.28
C ARG A 44 -35.24 -8.90 6.79
N LEU A 45 -35.55 -7.73 7.36
CA LEU A 45 -36.69 -6.92 6.92
C LEU A 45 -36.63 -6.56 5.42
N GLU A 46 -35.45 -6.22 4.91
CA GLU A 46 -35.23 -5.83 3.51
C GLU A 46 -35.30 -7.04 2.56
N ALA A 47 -34.96 -8.23 3.06
CA ALA A 47 -34.93 -9.46 2.27
C ALA A 47 -36.31 -10.05 1.93
N GLY A 48 -37.36 -9.70 2.69
CA GLY A 48 -38.72 -10.19 2.43
C GLY A 48 -38.79 -11.72 2.32
N LEU A 49 -39.14 -12.24 1.13
CA LEU A 49 -39.24 -13.68 0.87
C LEU A 49 -37.88 -14.41 0.82
N PHE A 50 -36.77 -13.68 0.72
CA PHE A 50 -35.41 -14.24 0.58
C PHE A 50 -34.67 -14.38 1.93
N GLN A 51 -35.39 -14.50 3.05
CA GLN A 51 -34.81 -14.61 4.41
C GLN A 51 -33.68 -15.63 4.54
N MET A 52 -33.82 -16.78 3.89
CA MET A 52 -32.86 -17.87 4.00
C MET A 52 -31.50 -17.54 3.36
N MET A 53 -31.48 -16.58 2.44
CA MET A 53 -30.26 -16.15 1.74
C MET A 53 -29.50 -15.06 2.49
N VAL A 54 -30.14 -14.35 3.44
CA VAL A 54 -29.54 -13.21 4.16
C VAL A 54 -28.22 -13.58 4.82
N GLY A 55 -28.19 -14.70 5.56
CA GLY A 55 -26.98 -15.17 6.25
C GLY A 55 -25.84 -15.44 5.28
N PRO A 56 -26.00 -16.42 4.36
CA PRO A 56 -24.97 -16.74 3.36
C PRO A 56 -24.52 -15.55 2.52
N TYR A 57 -25.44 -14.63 2.19
CA TYR A 57 -25.11 -13.41 1.45
C TYR A 57 -24.23 -12.46 2.26
N ASN A 58 -24.62 -12.15 3.50
CA ASN A 58 -23.83 -11.28 4.37
C ASN A 58 -22.48 -11.93 4.75
N ASP A 59 -22.40 -13.27 4.86
CA ASP A 59 -21.14 -13.97 5.09
C ASP A 59 -20.14 -13.75 3.94
N VAL A 60 -20.61 -13.73 2.69
CA VAL A 60 -19.75 -13.39 1.54
C VAL A 60 -19.30 -11.93 1.60
N ILE A 61 -20.19 -11.00 1.95
CA ILE A 61 -19.83 -9.59 2.11
C ILE A 61 -18.76 -9.42 3.20
N HIS A 62 -18.94 -10.05 4.35
CA HIS A 62 -17.96 -10.01 5.43
C HIS A 62 -16.61 -10.59 4.97
N ALA A 63 -16.61 -11.71 4.27
CA ALA A 63 -15.39 -12.34 3.77
C ALA A 63 -14.64 -11.44 2.78
N VAL A 64 -15.35 -10.84 1.82
CA VAL A 64 -14.76 -9.91 0.83
C VAL A 64 -14.22 -8.66 1.51
N THR A 65 -15.00 -8.06 2.42
CA THR A 65 -14.61 -6.86 3.17
C THR A 65 -13.35 -7.14 4.03
N ALA A 66 -13.31 -8.28 4.71
CA ALA A 66 -12.16 -8.68 5.51
C ALA A 66 -10.89 -8.87 4.67
N ARG A 67 -10.97 -9.62 3.54
CA ARG A 67 -9.83 -9.80 2.65
C ARG A 67 -9.37 -8.49 2.01
N ALA A 68 -10.29 -7.61 1.64
CA ALA A 68 -9.96 -6.30 1.11
C ALA A 68 -9.19 -5.46 2.15
N ASN A 69 -9.62 -5.48 3.42
CA ASN A 69 -8.93 -4.76 4.49
C ASN A 69 -7.52 -5.32 4.77
N GLU A 70 -7.32 -6.63 4.70
CA GLU A 70 -5.98 -7.22 4.79
C GLU A 70 -5.08 -6.76 3.62
N GLY A 71 -5.64 -6.74 2.41
CA GLY A 71 -4.94 -6.22 1.24
C GLY A 71 -4.54 -4.75 1.40
N VAL A 72 -5.43 -3.91 1.92
CA VAL A 72 -5.16 -2.50 2.23
C VAL A 72 -3.95 -2.36 3.16
N THR A 73 -3.90 -3.16 4.23
CA THR A 73 -2.77 -3.16 5.18
C THR A 73 -1.48 -3.58 4.49
N ALA A 74 -1.48 -4.70 3.77
CA ALA A 74 -0.28 -5.19 3.08
C ALA A 74 0.25 -4.19 2.05
N MET A 75 -0.63 -3.53 1.28
CA MET A 75 -0.23 -2.50 0.31
C MET A 75 0.42 -1.29 1.00
N LYS A 76 -0.07 -0.88 2.17
CA LYS A 76 0.55 0.21 2.94
C LYS A 76 1.92 -0.19 3.47
N GLU A 77 2.06 -1.41 3.99
CA GLU A 77 3.35 -1.92 4.45
C GLU A 77 4.39 -1.94 3.32
N ILE A 78 3.98 -2.33 2.11
CA ILE A 78 4.85 -2.26 0.92
C ILE A 78 5.22 -0.80 0.61
N ALA A 79 4.24 0.10 0.56
CA ALA A 79 4.48 1.51 0.27
C ALA A 79 5.44 2.14 1.27
N ASP A 80 5.25 1.89 2.57
CA ASP A 80 6.09 2.40 3.65
C ASP A 80 7.52 1.84 3.54
N THR A 81 7.66 0.55 3.24
CA THR A 81 8.97 -0.09 3.06
C THR A 81 9.75 0.53 1.90
N LEU A 82 9.08 0.75 0.76
CA LEU A 82 9.70 1.38 -0.41
C LEU A 82 10.13 2.82 -0.13
N HIS A 83 9.30 3.57 0.61
CA HIS A 83 9.61 4.94 1.01
C HIS A 83 10.83 4.97 1.95
N GLN A 84 10.84 4.11 2.97
CA GLN A 84 11.95 4.00 3.92
C GLN A 84 13.26 3.58 3.23
N ALA A 85 13.19 2.65 2.27
CA ALA A 85 14.35 2.26 1.48
C ALA A 85 14.90 3.45 0.67
N ALA A 86 14.04 4.22 0.02
CA ALA A 86 14.44 5.42 -0.73
C ALA A 86 15.12 6.45 0.19
N ASP A 87 14.55 6.72 1.37
CA ASP A 87 15.12 7.65 2.34
C ASP A 87 16.46 7.18 2.89
N THR A 88 16.63 5.86 3.08
CA THR A 88 17.88 5.27 3.54
C THR A 88 18.99 5.47 2.51
N TYR A 89 18.74 5.14 1.23
CA TYR A 89 19.72 5.35 0.17
C TYR A 89 20.13 6.82 0.03
N GLU A 90 19.18 7.74 0.11
CA GLU A 90 19.44 9.17 -0.02
C GLU A 90 20.24 9.73 1.19
N GLN A 91 20.01 9.21 2.39
CA GLN A 91 20.80 9.52 3.58
C GLN A 91 22.23 8.99 3.49
N GLU A 92 22.40 7.74 3.05
CA GLU A 92 23.71 7.12 2.88
C GLU A 92 24.56 7.84 1.83
N ASP A 93 23.95 8.23 0.70
CA ASP A 93 24.64 8.99 -0.35
C ASP A 93 25.11 10.37 0.14
N ARG A 94 24.26 11.11 0.85
CA ARG A 94 24.64 12.39 1.49
C ARG A 94 25.77 12.22 2.49
N ALA A 95 25.71 11.19 3.34
CA ALA A 95 26.76 10.89 4.32
C ALA A 95 28.08 10.48 3.64
N GLY A 96 28.02 9.73 2.54
CA GLY A 96 29.16 9.40 1.69
C GLY A 96 29.81 10.64 1.09
N ALA A 97 29.02 11.52 0.48
CA ALA A 97 29.49 12.78 -0.10
C ALA A 97 30.19 13.69 0.94
N HIS A 98 29.66 13.75 2.17
CA HIS A 98 30.30 14.52 3.26
C HIS A 98 31.64 13.93 3.71
N ARG A 99 31.78 12.61 3.76
CA ARG A 99 33.06 11.96 4.11
C ARG A 99 34.14 12.28 3.07
N ILE A 100 33.81 12.25 1.78
CA ILE A 100 34.77 12.56 0.71
C ILE A 100 35.21 14.03 0.77
N LYS A 101 34.28 14.96 1.04
CA LYS A 101 34.59 16.40 1.16
C LYS A 101 35.50 16.76 2.34
N ASN A 102 35.52 15.96 3.40
CA ASN A 102 36.37 16.18 4.59
C ASN A 102 37.76 15.53 4.51
N VAL A 103 38.07 14.82 3.42
CA VAL A 103 39.36 14.13 3.23
C VAL A 103 40.33 14.95 2.37
N TYR A 104 39.88 16.08 1.80
CA TYR A 104 40.70 17.07 1.10
C TYR A 104 40.80 18.37 1.90
#